data_AF-A0A1Z4BYC0-F1
#
_entry.id   AF-A0A1Z4BYC0-F1
#
_cell.length_a   1.000
_cell.length_b   1.000
_cell.length_c   1.000
_cell.angle_alpha   90.00
_cell.angle_beta   90.00
_cell.angle_gamma   90.00
#
_symmetry.space_group_name_H-M   'P 1'
#
loop_
_entity.id
_entity.type
_entity.pdbx_description
1 polymer ?
#
loop_
_entity_poly.entity_id
_entity_poly.type
_entity_poly.pdbx_seq_one_letter_code
_entity_poly.pdbx_strand_id
1 'polypeptide(L)'
;MKTIALELPVDGLPLDACIPGNFADEARFILALKLFEQGRISSGKAGKLCNQSRVEFLMAVGKAGVPVVDLSAEEMIDEFAP
;
A
#
# COMPACT_ATOMS: atom_id res chain seq x y z
N MET A 1 9.82 18.71 -0.33
CA MET A 1 8.91 17.70 0.28
C MET A 1 8.78 18.00 1.75
N LYS A 2 7.59 17.84 2.34
CA LYS A 2 7.40 17.90 3.79
C LYS A 2 7.42 16.48 4.33
N THR A 3 8.27 16.21 5.31
CA THR A 3 8.40 14.90 5.95
C THR A 3 7.61 14.89 7.25
N ILE A 4 7.01 13.73 7.57
CA ILE A 4 6.43 13.47 8.89
C ILE A 4 7.35 12.50 9.63
N ALA A 5 7.61 12.75 10.91
CA ALA A 5 8.27 11.79 11.79
C ALA A 5 7.21 10.94 12.48
N LEU A 6 7.45 9.63 12.58
CA LEU A 6 6.62 8.69 13.33
C LEU A 6 7.42 8.22 14.53
N GLU A 7 6.90 8.46 15.73
CA GLU A 7 7.43 7.84 16.95
C GLU A 7 6.82 6.46 17.10
N LEU A 8 7.67 5.44 17.19
CA LEU A 8 7.28 4.04 17.35
C LEU A 8 7.99 3.45 18.57
N PRO A 9 7.28 2.71 19.43
CA PRO A 9 7.90 1.99 20.53
C PRO A 9 8.75 0.83 20.00
N VAL A 10 10.05 0.85 20.31
CA VAL A 10 11.02 -0.13 19.77
C VAL A 10 10.77 -1.55 20.25
N ASP A 11 10.19 -1.72 21.43
CA ASP A 11 9.77 -3.00 22.00
C ASP A 11 8.53 -3.59 21.29
N GLY A 12 7.82 -2.76 20.52
CA GLY A 12 6.76 -3.21 19.61
C GLY A 12 7.26 -3.64 18.23
N LEU A 13 8.55 -3.45 17.93
CA LEU A 13 9.18 -3.85 16.66
C LEU A 13 9.93 -5.18 16.81
N PRO A 14 10.20 -5.89 15.70
CA PRO A 14 11.22 -6.92 15.70
C PRO A 14 12.53 -6.37 16.26
N LEU A 15 13.33 -7.22 16.92
CA LEU A 15 14.66 -6.84 17.44
C LEU A 15 15.46 -6.08 16.38
N ASP A 16 16.26 -5.07 16.76
CA ASP A 16 17.00 -4.22 15.81
C ASP A 16 17.85 -5.01 14.80
N ALA A 17 18.50 -6.11 15.23
CA ALA A 17 19.26 -7.01 14.36
C ALA A 17 18.38 -7.74 13.31
N CYS A 18 17.07 -7.78 13.54
CA CYS A 18 16.04 -8.36 12.69
C CYS A 18 15.29 -7.31 11.86
N ILE A 19 15.52 -6.00 12.07
CA ILE A 19 14.92 -4.96 11.25
C ILE A 19 15.71 -4.88 9.94
N PRO A 20 15.11 -5.25 8.80
CA PRO A 20 15.81 -5.18 7.54
C PRO A 20 16.03 -3.72 7.13
N GLY A 21 17.09 -3.44 6.37
CA GLY A 21 17.42 -2.07 5.94
C GLY A 21 16.34 -1.38 5.09
N ASN A 22 15.38 -2.14 4.57
CA ASN A 22 14.22 -1.66 3.81
C ASN A 22 12.94 -1.50 4.66
N PHE A 23 13.00 -1.66 5.99
CA PHE A 23 11.82 -1.61 6.86
C PHE A 23 11.03 -0.30 6.70
N ALA A 24 11.72 0.83 6.54
CA ALA A 24 11.05 2.11 6.33
C ALA A 24 10.23 2.16 5.03
N ASP A 25 10.69 1.48 3.97
CA ASP A 25 9.97 1.40 2.70
C ASP A 25 8.79 0.43 2.80
N GLU A 26 8.97 -0.69 3.50
CA GLU A 26 7.88 -1.65 3.79
C GLU A 26 6.79 -1.02 4.64
N ALA A 27 7.16 -0.33 5.73
CA ALA A 27 6.21 0.39 6.58
C ALA A 27 5.46 1.48 5.79
N ARG A 28 6.15 2.18 4.88
CA ARG A 28 5.54 3.18 4.00
C ARG A 28 4.54 2.55 3.03
N PHE A 29 4.88 1.40 2.46
CA PHE A 29 3.98 0.64 1.59
C PHE A 29 2.74 0.15 2.34
N ILE A 30 2.90 -0.44 3.52
CA ILE A 30 1.79 -0.92 4.36
C ILE A 30 0.86 0.23 4.74
N LEU A 31 1.41 1.39 5.11
CA LEU A 31 0.62 2.58 5.41
C LEU A 31 -0.16 3.09 4.18
N ALA A 32 0.50 3.16 3.02
CA ALA A 32 -0.14 3.56 1.76
C ALA A 32 -1.27 2.60 1.37
N LEU A 33 -1.00 1.30 1.45
CA LEU A 33 -1.94 0.21 1.21
C LEU A 33 -3.16 0.37 2.11
N LYS A 34 -2.96 0.51 3.42
CA LYS A 34 -4.08 0.57 4.35
C LYS A 34 -4.96 1.79 4.16
N LEU A 35 -4.36 2.94 3.88
CA LEU A 35 -5.11 4.17 3.58
C LEU A 35 -5.87 4.07 2.25
N PHE A 36 -5.31 3.37 1.27
CA PHE A 36 -5.95 3.12 -0.02
C PHE A 36 -7.15 2.17 0.12
N GLU A 37 -6.98 1.03 0.81
CA GLU A 37 -8.06 0.08 1.12
C GLU A 37 -9.24 0.75 1.83
N GLN A 38 -8.95 1.69 2.73
CA GLN A 38 -9.97 2.45 3.46
C GLN A 38 -10.61 3.58 2.63
N GLY A 39 -10.24 3.74 1.36
CA GLY A 39 -10.72 4.84 0.50
C GLY A 39 -10.25 6.23 0.92
N ARG A 40 -9.31 6.34 1.88
CA ARG A 40 -8.85 7.63 2.43
C ARG A 40 -7.90 8.35 1.49
N ILE A 41 -7.17 7.62 0.66
CA ILE A 41 -6.30 8.15 -0.38
C ILE A 41 -6.52 7.42 -1.71
N SER A 42 -6.33 8.14 -2.82
CA SER A 42 -6.36 7.51 -4.14
C SER A 42 -5.06 6.74 -4.41
N SER A 43 -5.10 5.80 -5.36
CA SER A 43 -3.93 5.03 -5.81
C SER A 43 -2.76 5.91 -6.29
N GLY A 44 -3.04 7.07 -6.86
CA GLY A 44 -2.01 8.05 -7.22
C GLY A 44 -1.35 8.73 -6.01
N LYS A 45 -2.10 8.98 -4.92
CA LYS A 45 -1.53 9.49 -3.66
C LYS A 45 -0.78 8.40 -2.91
N ALA A 46 -1.27 7.16 -2.94
CA ALA A 46 -0.60 6.01 -2.36
C ALA A 46 0.74 5.71 -3.06
N GLY A 47 0.77 5.73 -4.39
CA GLY A 47 2.03 5.62 -5.15
C GLY A 47 3.01 6.73 -4.79
N LYS A 48 2.55 7.99 -4.73
CA LYS A 48 3.41 9.10 -4.27
C LYS A 48 3.95 8.89 -2.86
N LEU A 49 3.17 8.31 -1.94
CA LEU A 49 3.64 7.96 -0.61
C LEU A 49 4.79 6.95 -0.73
N CYS A 50 4.66 5.92 -1.57
CA CYS A 50 5.68 4.89 -1.79
C CYS A 50 6.86 5.30 -2.69
N ASN A 51 6.97 6.55 -3.13
CA ASN A 51 7.90 6.99 -4.18
C ASN A 51 7.75 6.18 -5.50
N GLN A 52 6.53 5.82 -5.82
CA GLN A 52 6.14 5.03 -6.99
C GLN A 52 5.13 5.80 -7.85
N SER A 53 5.05 5.44 -9.13
CA SER A 53 3.90 5.81 -9.97
C SER A 53 2.63 5.10 -9.50
N ARG A 54 1.47 5.58 -9.98
CA ARG A 54 0.18 4.92 -9.73
C ARG A 54 0.19 3.46 -10.16
N VAL A 55 0.74 3.16 -11.33
CA VAL A 55 0.72 1.81 -11.92
C VAL A 55 1.61 0.87 -11.11
N GLU A 56 2.82 1.31 -10.75
CA GLU A 56 3.74 0.53 -9.92
C GLU A 56 3.13 0.19 -8.55
N PHE A 57 2.46 1.16 -7.92
CA PHE A 57 1.76 0.91 -6.67
C PHE A 57 0.67 -0.15 -6.84
N LEU A 58 -0.23 0.00 -7.81
CA LEU A 58 -1.32 -0.96 -8.03
C LEU A 58 -0.81 -2.37 -8.35
N MET A 59 0.30 -2.48 -9.10
CA MET A 59 0.97 -3.77 -9.32
C MET A 59 1.55 -4.36 -8.03
N ALA A 60 2.13 -3.53 -7.16
CA ALA A 60 2.66 -3.97 -5.87
C ALA A 60 1.55 -4.46 -4.93
N VAL A 61 0.41 -3.76 -4.90
CA VAL A 61 -0.79 -4.19 -4.16
C VAL A 61 -1.27 -5.57 -4.64
N GLY A 62 -1.37 -5.78 -5.96
CA GLY A 62 -1.76 -7.07 -6.53
C GLY A 62 -0.78 -8.20 -6.19
N LYS A 63 0.54 -7.93 -6.21
CA LYS A 63 1.57 -8.90 -5.79
C LYS A 63 1.52 -9.24 -4.30
N ALA A 64 1.07 -8.31 -3.46
CA ALA A 64 0.86 -8.52 -2.04
C ALA A 64 -0.44 -9.29 -1.72
N GLY A 65 -1.22 -9.67 -2.74
CA GLY A 65 -2.45 -10.44 -2.59
C GLY A 65 -3.66 -9.61 -2.12
N VAL A 66 -3.57 -8.28 -2.17
CA VAL A 66 -4.69 -7.41 -1.81
C VAL A 66 -5.53 -7.11 -3.06
N PRO A 67 -6.87 -7.30 -3.01
CA PRO A 67 -7.75 -6.90 -4.09
C PRO A 67 -7.59 -5.41 -4.42
N VAL A 68 -7.21 -5.12 -5.65
CA VAL A 68 -6.98 -3.75 -6.14
C VAL A 68 -8.28 -3.12 -6.63
N VAL A 69 -9.28 -3.94 -6.90
CA VAL A 69 -10.60 -3.56 -7.38
C VAL A 69 -11.63 -4.36 -6.58
N ASP A 70 -12.65 -3.67 -6.08
CA ASP A 70 -13.80 -4.26 -5.43
C ASP A 70 -14.95 -4.27 -6.43
N LEU A 71 -14.91 -5.21 -7.39
CA LEU A 71 -16.00 -5.43 -8.33
C LEU A 71 -16.98 -6.43 -7.72
N SER A 72 -18.25 -6.08 -7.71
CA SER A 72 -19.31 -7.06 -7.52
C SER A 72 -19.28 -8.11 -8.63
N ALA A 73 -19.87 -9.28 -8.36
CA ALA A 73 -19.97 -10.33 -9.38
C ALA A 73 -20.72 -9.85 -10.64
N GLU A 74 -21.71 -8.97 -10.47
CA GLU A 74 -22.47 -8.35 -11.56
C GLU A 74 -21.59 -7.41 -12.39
N GLU A 75 -20.82 -6.52 -11.74
CA GLU A 75 -19.86 -5.64 -12.43
C GLU A 75 -18.75 -6.42 -13.13
N MET A 76 -18.28 -7.53 -12.56
CA MET A 76 -17.32 -8.42 -13.23
C MET A 76 -17.91 -9.04 -14.50
N ILE A 77 -19.17 -9.45 -14.46
CA ILE A 77 -19.84 -10.02 -15.64
C ILE A 77 -19.97 -8.93 -16.70
N ASP A 78 -20.43 -7.73 -16.35
CA ASP A 78 -20.61 -6.64 -17.32
C ASP A 78 -19.28 -6.15 -17.93
N GLU A 79 -18.20 -6.07 -17.16
CA GLU A 79 -16.89 -5.59 -17.64
C GLU A 79 -16.18 -6.62 -18.54
N PHE A 80 -16.32 -7.92 -18.26
CA PHE A 80 -15.58 -8.99 -18.93
C PHE A 80 -16.45 -9.91 -19.80
N ALA A 81 -17.75 -9.63 -19.95
CA ALA A 81 -18.61 -10.32 -20.90
C ALA A 81 -18.12 -10.09 -22.36
N PRO A 82 -18.21 -11.11 -23.22
CA PRO A 82 -17.78 -11.04 -24.63
C PRO A 82 -18.68 -10.17 -25.51
#